data_AF-A0A662CA99-F1
#
_entry.id   AF-A0A662CA99-F1
#
_cell.length_a   1.000
_cell.length_b   1.000
_cell.length_c   1.000
_cell.angle_alpha   90.00
_cell.angle_beta   90.00
_cell.angle_gamma   90.00
#
_symmetry.space_group_name_H-M   'P 1'
#
loop_
_entity.id
_entity.type
_entity.pdbx_description
1 polymer ?
#
loop_
_entity_poly.entity_id
_entity_poly.type
_entity_poly.pdbx_seq_one_letter_code
_entity_poly.pdbx_strand_id
1 'polypeptide(L)' 'MDLISWSVDNSHRQDLTRVDPNFRRQEYADVLPGDERPMHLHNNAYRNNGGSKGSREFPPYIYLLPYWAGRYTGAISPSE' A
#
# COMPACT_ATOMS: atom_id res chain seq x y z
N MET A 1 7.05 -9.90 5.24
CA MET A 1 6.54 -8.52 5.26
C MET A 1 7.73 -7.62 5.51
N ASP A 2 8.09 -6.82 4.52
CA ASP A 2 9.09 -5.77 4.69
C ASP A 2 8.36 -4.46 5.00
N LEU A 3 8.81 -3.74 6.03
CA LEU A 3 8.24 -2.45 6.44
C LEU A 3 9.03 -1.28 5.87
N ILE A 4 10.15 -1.53 5.19
CA ILE A 4 10.97 -0.49 4.57
C ILE A 4 10.19 0.15 3.42
N SER A 5 10.16 1.47 3.43
CA SER A 5 9.52 2.31 2.42
C SER A 5 10.43 2.44 1.19
N TRP A 6 10.49 1.38 0.39
CA TRP A 6 11.19 1.38 -0.90
C TRP A 6 10.52 2.30 -1.91
N SER A 7 11.33 2.90 -2.78
CA SER A 7 10.80 3.74 -3.85
C SER A 7 10.23 2.88 -4.97
N VAL A 8 9.02 3.24 -5.39
CA VAL A 8 8.29 2.58 -6.48
C VAL A 8 7.92 3.65 -7.51
N ASP A 9 8.27 3.39 -8.76
CA ASP A 9 7.99 4.25 -9.90
C ASP A 9 7.39 3.42 -11.05
N ASN A 10 6.12 3.66 -11.31
CA ASN A 10 5.33 3.04 -12.37
C ASN A 10 5.15 3.96 -13.60
N SER A 11 5.91 5.07 -13.71
CA SER A 11 5.81 6.01 -14.84
C SER A 11 6.15 5.40 -16.21
N HIS A 12 6.90 4.30 -16.21
CA HIS A 12 7.32 3.56 -17.40
C HIS A 12 6.25 2.58 -17.92
N ARG A 13 5.18 2.32 -17.14
CA ARG A 13 4.09 1.42 -17.55
C ARG A 13 3.24 2.05 -18.64
N GLN A 14 3.00 1.28 -19.70
CA GLN A 14 2.22 1.73 -20.86
C GLN A 14 0.75 1.31 -20.78
N ASP A 15 0.43 0.37 -19.90
CA ASP A 15 -0.92 -0.16 -19.69
C ASP A 15 -1.78 0.72 -18.77
N LEU A 16 -1.19 1.72 -18.11
CA LEU A 16 -1.90 2.61 -17.19
C LEU A 16 -2.40 3.88 -17.88
N THR A 17 -3.67 4.19 -17.64
CA THR A 17 -4.27 5.45 -18.13
C THR A 17 -4.06 6.56 -17.10
N ARG A 18 -3.44 7.67 -17.49
CA ARG A 18 -3.26 8.84 -16.62
C ARG A 18 -4.57 9.62 -16.46
N VAL A 19 -4.77 10.19 -15.27
CA VAL A 19 -5.92 11.05 -14.96
C VAL A 19 -5.49 12.48 -14.68
N ASP A 20 -6.42 13.41 -14.84
CA ASP A 20 -6.18 14.82 -14.51
C ASP A 20 -5.90 15.04 -13.01
N PRO A 21 -5.19 16.11 -12.65
CA PRO A 21 -4.92 16.47 -11.26
C PRO A 21 -6.21 16.55 -10.43
N ASN A 22 -6.23 15.88 -9.29
CA ASN A 22 -7.38 15.77 -8.42
C ASN A 22 -6.99 15.93 -6.94
N PHE A 23 -8.00 16.11 -6.07
CA PHE A 23 -7.77 16.32 -4.64
C PHE A 23 -7.07 15.14 -3.93
N ARG A 24 -7.10 13.93 -4.50
CA ARG A 24 -6.44 12.74 -3.93
C ARG A 24 -4.97 12.62 -4.33
N ARG A 25 -4.52 13.40 -5.33
CA ARG A 25 -3.23 13.23 -5.99
C ARG A 25 -3.09 11.83 -6.62
N GLN A 26 -4.18 11.32 -7.17
CA GLN A 26 -4.18 10.08 -7.95
C GLN A 26 -3.68 10.40 -9.36
N GLU A 27 -2.74 9.61 -9.86
CA GLU A 27 -2.09 9.85 -11.17
C GLU A 27 -2.62 8.91 -12.27
N TYR A 28 -3.17 7.75 -11.90
CA TYR A 28 -3.68 6.74 -12.83
C TYR A 28 -5.11 6.35 -12.50
N ALA A 29 -5.86 5.91 -13.51
CA ALA A 29 -7.25 5.48 -13.35
C ALA A 29 -7.38 4.27 -12.40
N ASP A 30 -6.44 3.35 -12.48
CA ASP A 30 -6.44 2.10 -11.72
C ASP A 30 -5.55 2.17 -10.47
N VAL A 31 -5.98 1.50 -9.41
CA VAL A 31 -5.17 1.26 -8.21
C VAL A 31 -4.43 -0.06 -8.42
N LEU A 32 -3.09 -0.01 -8.40
CA LEU A 32 -2.28 -1.21 -8.61
C LEU A 32 -2.41 -2.22 -7.45
N PRO A 33 -2.11 -3.50 -7.72
CA PRO A 33 -1.88 -4.50 -6.68
C PRO A 33 -0.88 -4.05 -5.61
N GLY A 34 -0.99 -4.59 -4.40
CA GLY A 34 -0.20 -4.15 -3.24
C GLY A 34 1.32 -4.38 -3.37
N ASP A 35 1.73 -5.33 -4.18
CA ASP A 35 3.10 -5.67 -4.53
C ASP A 35 3.71 -4.76 -5.61
N GLU A 36 2.87 -4.06 -6.38
CA GLU A 36 3.28 -3.16 -7.46
C GLU A 36 3.18 -1.66 -7.10
N ARG A 37 2.83 -1.35 -5.85
CA ARG A 37 2.69 0.03 -5.35
C ARG A 37 3.35 0.19 -3.99
N PRO A 38 3.73 1.42 -3.59
CA PRO A 38 4.29 1.63 -2.28
C PRO A 38 3.26 1.32 -1.19
N MET A 39 3.74 0.91 -0.02
CA MET A 39 2.89 0.75 1.15
C MET A 39 2.32 2.12 1.57
N HIS A 40 1.05 2.13 1.98
CA HIS A 40 0.33 3.35 2.35
C HIS A 40 -0.19 3.30 3.77
N LEU A 41 -0.16 4.44 4.43
CA LEU A 41 -0.95 4.67 5.64
C LEU A 41 -2.31 5.24 5.27
N HIS A 42 -3.31 4.86 6.04
CA HIS A 42 -4.68 5.36 5.92
C HIS A 42 -5.26 5.11 4.50
N ASN A 43 -5.94 6.10 3.91
CA ASN A 43 -6.64 5.98 2.62
C ASN A 43 -5.83 6.48 1.42
N ASN A 44 -4.51 6.29 1.40
CA ASN A 44 -3.64 6.77 0.30
C ASN A 44 -3.43 5.74 -0.82
N ALA A 45 -4.26 4.69 -0.87
CA ALA A 45 -4.08 3.56 -1.78
C ALA A 45 -4.01 3.94 -3.27
N TYR A 46 -4.61 5.08 -3.66
CA TYR A 46 -4.69 5.61 -5.02
C TYR A 46 -3.37 6.17 -5.59
N ARG A 47 -2.29 6.14 -4.80
CA ARG A 47 -0.96 6.57 -5.25
C ARG A 47 -0.14 5.35 -5.63
N ASN A 48 0.00 5.14 -6.93
CA ASN A 48 0.79 4.01 -7.45
C ASN A 48 2.30 4.29 -7.42
N ASN A 49 2.71 5.54 -7.21
CA ASN A 49 4.10 5.97 -7.14
C ASN A 49 4.42 6.51 -5.74
N GLY A 50 5.67 6.37 -5.30
CA GLY A 50 6.12 6.96 -4.04
C GLY A 50 7.21 6.17 -3.34
N GLY A 51 7.13 6.13 -2.01
CA GLY A 51 8.18 5.58 -1.15
C GLY A 51 9.21 6.64 -0.75
N SER A 52 10.21 6.22 0.02
CA SER A 52 11.22 7.13 0.60
C SER A 52 12.64 6.61 0.42
N LYS A 53 12.91 5.87 -0.66
CA LYS A 53 14.25 5.34 -0.97
C LYS A 53 14.86 4.54 0.19
N GLY A 54 14.02 3.87 0.98
CA GLY A 54 14.44 3.08 2.15
C GLY A 54 14.81 3.90 3.39
N SER A 55 14.68 5.23 3.39
CA SER A 55 15.00 6.06 4.57
C SER A 55 13.93 6.08 5.67
N ARG A 56 12.84 5.34 5.47
CA ARG A 56 11.71 5.28 6.39
C ARG A 56 11.23 3.85 6.50
N GLU A 57 10.71 3.52 7.67
CA GLU A 57 9.97 2.30 7.93
C GLU A 57 8.52 2.63 8.29
N PHE A 58 7.60 1.74 7.91
CA PHE A 58 6.20 1.82 8.32
C PHE A 58 5.99 1.21 9.71
N PRO A 59 5.09 1.77 10.51
CA PRO A 59 4.83 1.22 11.83
C PRO A 59 4.16 -0.17 11.72
N PRO A 60 4.60 -1.16 12.52
CA PRO A 60 4.16 -2.56 12.39
C PRO A 60 2.67 -2.78 12.75
N TYR A 61 2.05 -1.82 13.45
CA TYR A 61 0.65 -1.93 13.86
C TYR A 61 -0.31 -2.09 12.67
N ILE A 62 0.09 -1.68 11.47
CA ILE A 62 -0.74 -1.78 10.26
C ILE A 62 -1.10 -3.25 9.97
N TYR A 63 -0.25 -4.19 10.38
CA TYR A 63 -0.49 -5.63 10.27
C TYR A 63 -0.84 -6.26 11.61
N LEU A 64 -0.13 -5.87 12.68
CA LEU A 64 -0.31 -6.50 13.99
C LEU A 64 -1.68 -6.22 14.59
N LEU A 65 -2.20 -5.00 14.46
CA LEU A 65 -3.51 -4.64 15.01
C LEU A 65 -4.65 -5.45 14.37
N PRO A 66 -4.82 -5.49 13.03
CA PRO A 66 -5.87 -6.30 12.44
C PRO A 66 -5.66 -7.80 12.65
N TYR A 67 -4.41 -8.28 12.70
CA TYR A 67 -4.12 -9.68 13.03
C TYR A 67 -4.63 -10.03 14.44
N TRP A 68 -4.25 -9.26 15.46
CA TRP A 68 -4.69 -9.53 16.83
C TRP A 68 -6.18 -9.31 17.03
N ALA A 69 -6.78 -8.31 16.36
CA ALA A 69 -8.22 -8.14 16.35
C ALA A 69 -8.93 -9.37 15.75
N GLY A 70 -8.42 -9.90 14.63
CA GLY A 70 -8.95 -11.12 14.01
C GLY A 70 -8.79 -12.37 14.89
N ARG A 71 -7.68 -12.48 15.64
CA ARG A 71 -7.49 -13.54 16.65
C ARG A 71 -8.49 -13.38 17.80
N TYR A 72 -8.71 -12.16 18.28
CA TYR A 72 -9.64 -11.87 19.37
C TYR A 72 -11.10 -12.16 19.01
N THR A 73 -11.52 -11.85 17.77
CA THR A 73 -12.88 -12.13 17.28
C THR A 73 -13.07 -13.56 16.78
N GLY A 74 -12.01 -14.36 16.72
CA GLY A 74 -12.04 -15.72 16.16
C GLY A 74 -12.09 -15.80 14.63
N ALA A 75 -11.97 -14.67 13.92
CA ALA A 75 -11.91 -14.63 12.46
C ALA A 75 -10.60 -15.23 11.90
N ILE A 76 -9.55 -15.28 12.72
CA ILE A 76 -8.28 -15.96 12.41
C ILE A 76 -8.09 -17.06 13.46
N SER A 77 -8.10 -18.31 13.02
CA SER A 77 -7.83 -19.49 13.84
C SER A 77 -6.62 -20.26 13.31
N PRO A 78 -6.00 -21.13 14.12
CA PRO A 78 -5.11 -22.16 13.60
C PRO A 78 -5.84 -22.99 12.52
N SER A 79 -5.10 -23.46 11.53
CA SER A 79 -5.58 -24.52 10.64
C SER A 79 -5.71 -25.82 11.43
N GLU A 80 -6.78 -26.58 11.18
CA GLU A 80 -6.93 -27.94 11.70
C GLU A 80 -5.87 -28.90 11.14
#